data_AF-A0A376VEW5-F1
#
_entry.id   AF-A0A376VEW5-F1
#
_cell.length_a   1.000
_cell.length_b   1.000
_cell.length_c   1.000
_cell.angle_alpha   90.00
_cell.angle_beta   90.00
_cell.angle_gamma   90.00
#
_symmetry.space_group_name_H-M   'P 1'
#
loop_
_entity.id
_entity.type
_entity.pdbx_description
1 polymer ?
#
loop_
_entity_poly.entity_id
_entity_poly.type
_entity_poly.pdbx_seq_one_letter_code
_entity_poly.pdbx_strand_id
1 'polypeptide(L)'
;MQAIPMTLRGAEKLREELDFLKSVRRPEIIAAIAEAREHGDLKENAEYHAAREQQGFCEGRIKDIEAKLSNAQVIDVTKNAQQWARYFWCYRNGAESRF
;
A
#
# COMPACT_ATOMS: atom_id res chain seq x y z
N MET A 1 -14.09 14.13 -0.98
CA MET A 1 -12.70 13.82 -0.61
C MET A 1 -11.84 14.02 -1.85
N GLN A 2 -10.70 14.70 -1.72
CA GLN A 2 -9.77 14.94 -2.83
C GLN A 2 -9.03 13.64 -3.14
N ALA A 3 -9.07 13.17 -4.38
CA ALA A 3 -8.33 11.98 -4.79
C ALA A 3 -6.83 12.30 -4.78
N ILE A 4 -6.04 11.48 -4.08
CA ILE A 4 -4.59 11.68 -4.04
C ILE A 4 -4.00 11.00 -5.27
N PRO A 5 -3.40 11.76 -6.21
CA PRO A 5 -2.80 11.18 -7.40
C PRO A 5 -1.60 10.31 -6.98
N MET A 6 -1.61 9.04 -7.38
CA MET A 6 -0.55 8.09 -7.07
C MET A 6 -0.09 7.41 -8.35
N THR A 7 1.22 7.15 -8.46
CA THR A 7 1.77 6.40 -9.58
C THR A 7 1.48 4.90 -9.42
N LEU A 8 1.39 4.16 -10.54
CA LEU A 8 1.23 2.70 -10.53
C LEU A 8 2.23 2.00 -9.60
N ARG A 9 3.52 2.33 -9.73
CA ARG A 9 4.59 1.78 -8.89
C ARG A 9 4.40 2.08 -7.39
N GLY A 10 3.90 3.26 -7.05
CA GLY A 10 3.60 3.62 -5.66
C GLY A 10 2.46 2.77 -5.10
N ALA A 11 1.43 2.53 -5.91
CA ALA A 11 0.31 1.69 -5.54
C ALA A 11 0.69 0.21 -5.37
N GLU A 12 1.55 -0.30 -6.24
CA GLU A 12 2.08 -1.67 -6.16
C GLU A 12 2.89 -1.89 -4.89
N LYS A 13 3.82 -0.98 -4.56
CA LYS A 13 4.60 -1.06 -3.32
C LYS A 13 3.72 -1.08 -2.07
N LEU A 14 2.69 -0.23 -2.04
CA LEU A 14 1.75 -0.21 -0.91
C LEU A 14 0.93 -1.50 -0.82
N ARG A 15 0.59 -2.11 -1.96
CA ARG A 15 -0.08 -3.43 -1.99
C ARG A 15 0.84 -4.55 -1.51
N GLU A 16 2.10 -4.56 -1.92
CA GLU A 16 3.11 -5.52 -1.45
C GLU A 16 3.34 -5.39 0.06
N GLU A 17 3.49 -4.16 0.56
CA GLU A 17 3.62 -3.89 2.00
C GLU A 17 2.37 -4.38 2.75
N LEU A 18 1.17 -4.10 2.24
CA LEU A 18 -0.09 -4.56 2.84
C LEU A 18 -0.21 -6.08 2.86
N ASP A 19 0.18 -6.75 1.78
CA ASP A 19 0.15 -8.21 1.70
C ASP A 19 1.11 -8.82 2.73
N PHE A 20 2.36 -8.36 2.78
CA PHE A 20 3.35 -8.79 3.76
C PHE A 20 2.88 -8.57 5.20
N LEU A 21 2.26 -7.42 5.50
CA LEU A 21 1.73 -7.13 6.83
C LEU A 21 0.62 -8.11 7.24
N LYS A 22 -0.23 -8.52 6.28
CA LYS A 22 -1.35 -9.46 6.53
C LYS A 22 -0.92 -10.92 6.56
N SER A 23 -0.01 -11.32 5.68
CA SER A 23 0.38 -12.72 5.47
C SER A 23 1.52 -13.17 6.40
N VAL A 24 2.43 -12.25 6.76
CA VAL A 24 3.63 -12.57 7.57
C VAL A 24 3.53 -11.94 8.96
N ARG A 25 3.47 -10.60 9.04
CA ARG A 25 3.57 -9.89 10.33
C ARG A 25 2.41 -10.18 11.28
N ARG A 26 1.17 -10.18 10.77
CA ARG A 26 -0.02 -10.46 11.59
C ARG A 26 0.04 -11.83 12.26
N PRO A 27 0.31 -12.95 11.56
CA PRO A 27 0.45 -14.24 12.23
C PRO A 27 1.67 -14.34 13.14
N GLU A 28 2.81 -13.72 12.80
CA GLU A 28 3.98 -13.67 13.69
C GLU A 28 3.66 -13.03 15.05
N ILE A 29 2.94 -11.91 15.05
CA ILE A 29 2.57 -11.21 16.28
C ILE A 29 1.58 -12.05 17.09
N ILE A 30 0.62 -12.71 16.44
CA ILE A 30 -0.32 -13.61 17.13
C ILE A 30 0.42 -14.78 17.78
N ALA A 31 1.40 -15.36 17.09
CA ALA A 31 2.24 -16.42 17.64
C ALA A 31 3.05 -15.93 18.85
N ALA A 32 3.68 -14.76 18.75
CA ALA A 32 4.43 -14.15 19.85
C ALA A 32 3.54 -13.85 21.08
N ILE A 33 2.30 -13.38 20.86
CA ILE A 33 1.31 -13.17 21.94
C ILE A 33 0.92 -14.51 22.56
N ALA A 34 0.73 -15.56 21.75
CA ALA A 34 0.38 -16.89 22.24
C ALA A 34 1.51 -17.51 23.08
N GLU A 35 2.75 -17.42 22.61
CA GLU A 35 3.94 -17.89 23.33
C GLU A 35 4.13 -17.13 24.65
N ALA A 36 4.05 -15.80 24.63
CA ALA A 36 4.13 -14.98 25.84
C ALA A 36 2.99 -15.30 26.84
N ARG A 37 1.84 -15.76 26.35
CA ARG A 37 0.71 -16.19 27.18
C ARG A 37 0.91 -17.54 27.85
N GLU A 38 1.67 -18.45 27.23
CA GLU A 38 2.01 -19.76 27.83
C GLU A 38 2.97 -19.63 29.02
N HIS A 39 3.76 -18.57 29.08
CA HIS A 39 4.65 -18.27 30.21
C HIS A 39 3.91 -17.90 31.53
N GLY A 40 2.57 -17.80 31.51
CA GLY A 40 1.73 -17.82 32.71
C GLY A 40 1.65 -16.52 33.52
N ASP A 41 2.70 -15.69 33.54
CA ASP A 41 2.73 -14.46 34.34
C ASP A 41 2.51 -13.19 33.48
N LEU A 42 1.28 -13.01 33.02
CA LEU A 42 0.89 -11.96 32.05
C LEU A 42 1.05 -10.52 32.56
N LYS A 43 1.16 -10.33 33.88
CA LYS A 43 1.10 -9.00 34.51
C LYS A 43 2.47 -8.33 34.59
N GLU A 44 3.54 -9.11 34.59
CA GLU A 44 4.94 -8.65 34.63
C GLU A 44 5.66 -8.91 33.29
N ASN A 45 5.04 -9.67 32.37
CA ASN A 45 5.65 -10.05 31.11
C ASN A 45 5.75 -8.87 30.13
N ALA A 46 6.95 -8.31 30.02
CA ALA A 46 7.27 -7.22 29.11
C ALA A 46 7.11 -7.63 27.64
N GLU A 47 7.43 -8.88 27.27
CA GLU A 47 7.24 -9.38 25.91
C GLU A 47 5.76 -9.40 25.49
N TYR A 48 4.84 -9.75 26.39
CA TYR A 48 3.40 -9.75 26.12
C TYR A 48 2.90 -8.33 25.82
N HIS A 49 3.28 -7.36 26.67
CA HIS A 49 2.93 -5.96 26.46
C HIS A 49 3.49 -5.43 25.14
N ALA A 50 4.76 -5.71 24.85
CA ALA A 50 5.40 -5.32 23.60
C ALA A 50 4.69 -5.95 22.38
N ALA A 51 4.37 -7.24 22.42
CA ALA A 51 3.68 -7.92 21.33
C ALA A 51 2.26 -7.37 21.10
N ARG A 52 1.53 -7.02 22.16
CA ARG A 52 0.22 -6.37 22.09
C ARG A 52 0.28 -4.96 21.48
N GLU A 53 1.31 -4.18 21.81
CA GLU A 53 1.53 -2.89 21.15
C GLU A 53 1.89 -3.08 19.68
N GLN A 54 2.79 -4.01 19.35
CA GLN A 54 3.15 -4.33 17.96
C GLN A 54 1.92 -4.72 17.12
N GLN A 55 0.98 -5.46 17.70
CA GLN A 55 -0.30 -5.77 17.08
C GLN A 55 -1.08 -4.49 16.73
N GLY A 56 -1.18 -3.56 17.68
CA GLY A 56 -1.85 -2.27 17.47
C GLY A 56 -1.18 -1.43 16.38
N PHE A 57 0.15 -1.37 16.36
CA PHE A 57 0.90 -0.69 15.32
C PHE A 57 0.69 -1.31 13.93
N CYS A 58 0.73 -2.64 13.83
CA CYS A 58 0.49 -3.34 12.56
C CYS A 58 -0.94 -3.12 12.04
N GLU A 59 -1.95 -3.22 12.91
CA GLU A 59 -3.34 -2.94 12.52
C GLU A 59 -3.56 -1.48 12.13
N GLY A 60 -2.95 -0.54 12.84
CA GLY A 60 -2.95 0.88 12.48
C GLY A 60 -2.33 1.11 11.10
N ARG A 61 -1.17 0.48 10.84
CA ARG A 61 -0.48 0.60 9.56
C ARG A 61 -1.28 0.00 8.40
N ILE A 62 -1.93 -1.15 8.61
CA ILE A 62 -2.81 -1.77 7.61
C ILE A 62 -3.95 -0.82 7.26
N LYS A 63 -4.64 -0.26 8.26
CA LYS A 63 -5.74 0.70 8.02
C LYS A 63 -5.28 1.94 7.26
N ASP A 64 -4.12 2.47 7.62
CA ASP A 64 -3.51 3.62 6.95
C ASP A 64 -3.26 3.34 5.46
N ILE A 65 -2.70 2.17 5.15
CA ILE A 65 -2.40 1.77 3.78
C ILE A 65 -3.70 1.52 2.99
N GLU A 66 -4.70 0.88 3.60
CA GLU A 66 -6.02 0.68 2.99
C GLU A 66 -6.71 2.02 2.69
N ALA A 67 -6.67 2.97 3.63
CA ALA A 67 -7.23 4.30 3.43
C ALA A 67 -6.51 5.06 2.30
N LYS A 68 -5.17 4.94 2.21
CA LYS A 68 -4.39 5.55 1.12
C LYS A 68 -4.73 4.91 -0.22
N LEU A 69 -4.80 3.58 -0.30
CA LEU A 69 -5.15 2.87 -1.53
C LEU A 69 -6.59 3.15 -1.97
N SER A 70 -7.53 3.27 -1.03
CA SER A 70 -8.95 3.55 -1.33
C SER A 70 -9.18 4.98 -1.88
N ASN A 71 -8.38 5.95 -1.47
CA ASN A 71 -8.48 7.34 -1.94
C ASN A 71 -7.53 7.65 -3.10
N ALA A 72 -6.70 6.70 -3.51
CA ALA A 72 -5.70 6.91 -4.54
C ALA A 72 -6.31 6.83 -5.93
N GLN A 73 -6.06 7.85 -6.74
CA GLN A 73 -6.27 7.79 -8.18
C GLN A 73 -4.96 7.33 -8.82
N VAL A 74 -4.95 6.09 -9.31
CA VAL A 74 -3.77 5.51 -9.96
C VAL A 74 -3.62 6.12 -11.35
N ILE A 75 -2.56 6.91 -11.54
CA ILE A 75 -2.24 7.57 -12.80
C ILE A 75 -1.19 6.74 -13.54
N ASP A 76 -1.55 6.32 -14.75
CA ASP A 76 -0.64 5.67 -15.70
C ASP A 76 0.00 6.73 -16.61
N VAL A 77 1.23 7.13 -16.27
CA VAL A 77 2.01 8.13 -17.01
C VAL A 77 2.39 7.68 -18.42
N THR A 78 2.41 6.37 -18.68
CA THR A 78 2.82 5.78 -19.97
C THR A 78 1.79 6.01 -21.07
N LYS A 79 0.50 6.00 -20.73
CA LYS A 79 -0.59 6.29 -21.69
C LYS A 79 -0.59 7.74 -22.15
N ASN A 80 -0.20 8.66 -21.27
CA ASN A 80 -0.18 10.08 -21.60
C ASN A 80 0.92 10.36 -22.66
N ALA A 81 2.13 9.84 -22.46
CA ALA A 81 3.24 10.02 -23.40
C ALA A 81 2.95 9.55 -24.84
N GLN A 82 2.17 8.48 -25.03
CA GLN A 82 1.78 7.99 -26.36
C GLN A 82 0.79 8.92 -27.07
N GLN A 83 -0.11 9.58 -26.34
CA GLN A 83 -1.00 10.59 -26.92
C GLN A 83 -0.21 11.80 -27.43
N TRP A 84 0.74 12.30 -26.65
CA TRP A 84 1.59 13.42 -27.07
C TRP A 84 2.46 13.05 -28.28
N ALA A 85 3.04 11.85 -28.30
CA ALA A 85 3.81 11.38 -29.45
C ALA A 85 2.97 11.30 -30.73
N ARG A 86 1.71 10.87 -30.64
CA ARG A 86 0.79 10.79 -31.78
C ARG A 86 0.37 12.18 -32.28
N TYR A 87 0.09 13.11 -31.35
CA TYR A 87 -0.21 14.51 -31.68
C TYR A 87 0.98 15.21 -32.33
N PHE A 88 2.18 15.07 -31.77
CA PHE A 88 3.41 15.63 -32.34
C PHE A 88 3.79 15.01 -33.69
N TRP A 89 3.56 13.70 -33.88
CA TRP A 89 3.80 13.04 -35.14
C TRP A 89 2.85 13.54 -36.25
N CYS A 90 1.56 13.74 -35.93
CA CYS A 90 0.60 14.37 -36.86
C CYS A 90 0.99 15.81 -37.20
N TYR A 91 1.36 16.61 -36.20
CA TYR A 91 1.76 18.01 -36.38
C TYR A 91 3.05 18.17 -37.20
N ARG A 92 4.02 17.26 -37.02
CA ARG A 92 5.31 17.30 -37.71
C ARG A 92 5.25 16.72 -39.14
N ASN A 93 4.34 15.79 -39.41
CA ASN A 93 4.22 15.14 -40.73
C ASN A 93 3.06 15.66 -41.59
N GLY A 94 2.37 16.72 -41.15
CA GLY A 94 1.38 17.42 -41.99
C GLY A 94 0.20 16.55 -42.44
N ALA A 95 -0.19 15.55 -41.65
CA ALA A 95 -1.38 14.77 -41.96
C ALA A 95 -2.61 15.59 -41.53
N GLU A 96 -3.34 16.16 -42.50
CA GLU A 96 -4.66 16.74 -42.28
C GLU A 96 -5.55 15.68 -41.62
N SER A 97 -5.84 15.90 -40.33
CA SER A 97 -6.76 15.09 -39.56
C SER A 97 -8.17 15.31 -40.09
N ARG A 98 -8.63 14.42 -40.97
CA ARG A 98 -10.06 14.28 -41.22
C ARG A 98 -10.65 13.59 -39.99
N PHE A 99 -11.58 14.31 -39.35
CA PHE A 99 -12.36 13.98 -38.17
C PHE A 99 -12.79 12.51 -38.08
#